data_AF-A0A918QFR7-F1
#
_entry.id   AF-A0A918QFR7-F1
#
_cell.length_a   1.000
_cell.length_b   1.000
_cell.length_c   1.000
_cell.angle_alpha   90.00
_cell.angle_beta   90.00
_cell.angle_gamma   90.00
#
_symmetry.space_group_name_H-M   'P 1'
#
loop_
_entity.id
_entity.type
_entity.pdbx_description
1 polymer ?
#
loop_
_entity_poly.entity_id
_entity_poly.type
_entity_poly.pdbx_seq_one_letter_code
_entity_poly.pdbx_strand_id
1 'polypeptide(L)' 'MFGKKSQQTTTPSDLTSPKEVRKSQKVYDRIVSGECKDVVAELNATHGRGKRR' A
#
# COMPACT_ATOMS: atom_id res chain seq x y z
N MET A 1 14.38 -15.74 -30.27
CA MET A 1 13.30 -16.09 -29.33
C MET A 1 13.69 -15.59 -27.94
N PHE A 2 13.30 -14.36 -27.58
CA PHE A 2 13.62 -13.79 -26.26
C PHE A 2 12.57 -14.23 -25.26
N GLY A 3 13.02 -14.93 -24.22
CA GLY A 3 12.20 -15.54 -23.19
C GLY A 3 11.24 -14.54 -22.55
N LYS A 4 9.97 -14.92 -22.50
CA LYS A 4 8.95 -14.31 -21.67
C LYS A 4 9.41 -14.43 -20.22
N LYS A 5 10.12 -13.42 -19.71
CA LYS A 5 10.24 -13.21 -18.27
C LYS A 5 8.81 -13.06 -17.79
N SER A 6 8.32 -14.04 -17.03
CA SER A 6 7.08 -13.92 -16.28
C SER A 6 7.20 -12.69 -15.41
N GLN A 7 6.73 -11.55 -15.92
CA GLN A 7 6.34 -10.42 -15.11
C GLN A 7 5.25 -10.99 -14.21
N GLN A 8 5.65 -11.30 -12.98
CA GLN A 8 4.73 -11.43 -11.88
C GLN A 8 3.85 -10.19 -11.93
N THR A 9 2.62 -10.35 -12.41
CA THR A 9 1.63 -9.28 -12.55
C THR A 9 1.30 -8.83 -11.13
N THR A 10 2.13 -7.94 -10.58
CA THR A 10 1.70 -7.04 -9.54
C THR A 10 0.66 -6.16 -10.20
N THR A 11 -0.59 -6.60 -10.20
CA THR A 11 -1.72 -5.73 -10.56
C THR A 11 -1.50 -4.43 -9.81
N PRO A 12 -1.37 -3.28 -10.50
CA PRO A 12 -1.17 -2.01 -9.83
C PRO A 12 -2.30 -1.85 -8.83
N SER A 13 -1.97 -1.72 -7.55
CA SER A 13 -2.96 -1.43 -6.52
C SER A 13 -3.62 -0.11 -6.90
N ASP A 14 -4.90 -0.15 -7.25
CA ASP A 14 -5.66 1.04 -7.56
C ASP A 14 -5.92 1.83 -6.27
N LEU A 15 -5.02 2.77 -6.00
CA LEU A 15 -5.07 3.67 -4.85
C LEU A 15 -6.14 4.74 -4.97
N THR A 16 -6.78 4.87 -6.15
CA THR A 16 -7.80 5.91 -6.41
C THR A 16 -9.22 5.41 -6.19
N SER A 17 -9.40 4.10 -6.04
CA SER A 17 -10.72 3.55 -5.70
C SER A 17 -11.23 4.13 -4.36
N PRO A 18 -12.55 4.37 -4.22
CA PRO A 18 -13.12 4.92 -3.00
C PRO A 18 -12.77 4.13 -1.73
N LYS A 19 -12.57 2.81 -1.88
CA LYS A 19 -12.17 1.91 -0.80
C LYS A 19 -10.74 2.19 -0.34
N GLU A 20 -9.80 2.31 -1.28
CA GLU A 20 -8.40 2.56 -0.93
C GLU A 20 -8.20 3.99 -0.41
N VAL A 21 -8.89 4.98 -0.99
CA VAL A 21 -8.92 6.36 -0.46
C VAL A 21 -9.37 6.41 1.00
N ARG A 22 -10.43 5.68 1.37
CA ARG A 22 -10.89 5.60 2.77
C ARG A 22 -9.85 4.97 3.69
N LYS A 23 -9.07 3.99 3.22
CA LYS A 23 -7.99 3.40 4.02
C LYS A 23 -6.84 4.39 4.21
N SER A 24 -6.45 5.08 3.14
CA SER A 24 -5.42 6.14 3.20
C SER A 24 -5.82 7.23 4.19
N GLN A 25 -7.09 7.65 4.17
CA GLN A 25 -7.59 8.67 5.10
C GLN A 25 -7.42 8.25 6.57
N LYS A 26 -7.73 6.99 6.91
CA LYS A 26 -7.54 6.48 8.28
C LYS A 26 -6.09 6.44 8.75
N VAL A 27 -5.15 6.25 7.82
CA VAL A 27 -3.71 6.30 8.14
C VAL A 27 -3.30 7.76 8.32
N TYR A 28 -3.73 8.64 7.42
CA TYR A 28 -3.49 10.08 7.53
C TYR A 28 -4.03 10.65 8.85
N ASP A 29 -5.26 10.32 9.24
CA ASP A 29 -5.86 10.82 10.47
C ASP A 29 -5.06 10.38 11.71
N ARG A 30 -4.52 9.16 11.72
CA ARG A 30 -3.65 8.64 12.79
C ARG A 30 -2.26 9.31 12.82
N ILE A 31 -1.74 9.67 11.65
CA ILE A 31 -0.48 10.44 11.55
C ILE A 31 -0.71 11.84 12.13
N VAL A 32 -1.80 12.50 11.73
CA VAL A 32 -2.13 13.86 12.17
C VAL A 32 -2.49 13.91 13.66
N SER A 33 -3.15 12.89 14.21
CA SER A 33 -3.46 12.82 15.64
C SER A 33 -2.24 12.60 16.54
N GLY A 34 -1.06 12.29 15.95
CA GLY A 34 0.15 11.94 16.70
C GLY A 34 0.11 10.55 17.34
N GLU A 35 -0.91 9.74 17.02
CA GLU A 35 -1.03 8.35 17.50
C GLU A 35 -0.16 7.38 16.67
N CYS A 36 0.28 7.82 15.49
CA CYS A 36 1.15 7.05 14.63
C CYS A 36 2.58 7.01 15.18
N LYS A 37 3.01 5.83 15.65
CA LYS A 37 4.37 5.59 16.15
C LYS A 37 5.40 5.42 15.03
N ASP A 38 4.97 4.86 13.90
CA ASP A 38 5.82 4.63 12.72
C ASP A 38 4.96 4.76 11.46
N VAL A 39 5.09 5.93 10.83
CA VAL A 39 4.37 6.32 9.61
C VAL A 39 4.67 5.37 8.45
N VAL A 40 5.92 4.91 8.34
CA VAL A 40 6.37 4.05 7.25
C VAL A 40 5.79 2.65 7.42
N ALA A 41 5.76 2.13 8.65
CA ALA A 41 5.13 0.85 8.95
C ALA A 41 3.61 0.88 8.67
N GLU A 42 2.90 1.93 9.06
CA GLU A 42 1.44 2.02 8.83
C GLU A 42 1.07 2.15 7.35
N LEU A 43 1.84 2.94 6.59
CA LEU A 43 1.66 3.05 5.14
C LEU A 43 1.98 1.74 4.43
N ASN A 44 3.03 1.03 4.85
CA ASN A 44 3.38 -0.28 4.28
C ASN A 44 2.38 -1.37 4.67
N ALA A 45 1.79 -1.32 5.87
CA ALA A 45 0.72 -2.26 6.25
C ALA A 45 -0.56 -2.04 5.42
N THR A 46 -0.84 -0.78 5.07
CA THR A 46 -2.08 -0.40 4.37
C THR A 46 -1.96 -0.51 2.86
N HIS A 47 -0.82 -0.10 2.30
CA HIS A 47 -0.59 0.00 0.84
C HIS A 47 0.63 -0.78 0.37
N GLY A 48 1.48 -1.25 1.27
CA GLY A 48 2.65 -2.03 0.92
C GLY A 48 2.21 -3.34 0.27
N ARG A 49 2.75 -3.62 -0.91
CA ARG A 49 2.64 -4.92 -1.54
C ARG A 49 3.34 -5.90 -0.61
N GLY A 50 2.57 -6.72 0.10
CA GLY A 50 3.06 -7.58 1.17
C GLY A 50 4.42 -8.18 0.82
N LYS A 51 5.40 -7.98 1.70
CA LYS A 51 6.66 -8.71 1.64
C LYS A 51 6.30 -10.18 1.82
N ARG A 52 6.05 -10.88 0.71
CA ARG A 52 6.01 -12.34 0.66
C ARG A 52 7.34 -12.81 1.24
N ARG A 53 7.29 -13.32 2.46
CA ARG A 53 8.26 -14.29 2.95
C ARG A 53 7.88 -15.65 2.40
#